data_AF-A0A9D6XBJ9-F1
#
_entry.id   AF-A0A9D6XBJ9-F1
#
_cell.length_a   1.000
_cell.length_b   1.000
_cell.length_c   1.000
_cell.angle_alpha   90.00
_cell.angle_beta   90.00
_cell.angle_gamma   90.00
#
_symmetry.space_group_name_H-M   'P 1'
#
loop_
_entity.id
_entity.type
_entity.pdbx_description
1 polymer ?
#
loop_
_entity_poly.entity_id
_entity_poly.type
_entity_poly.pdbx_seq_one_letter_code
_entity_poly.pdbx_strand_id
1 'polypeptide(L)' 'YQMYHALALLVVGWTAHQYPQASFHIAGWLFLAGLLLFSGSLYVLALSGVRWLGAITPLGGVLFLAGWAVFARQCWKQQ' A
#
# COMPACT_ATOMS: atom_id res chain seq x y z
N TYR A 1 -10.57 9.22 -1.47
CA TYR A 1 -9.29 8.78 -2.08
C TYR A 1 -8.42 7.97 -1.11
N GLN A 2 -8.04 8.50 0.07
CA GLN A 2 -7.40 7.72 1.13
C GLN A 2 -8.28 6.57 1.65
N MET A 3 -9.59 6.78 1.75
CA MET A 3 -10.55 5.75 2.20
C MET A 3 -10.49 4.47 1.37
N TYR A 4 -10.37 4.56 0.03
CA TYR A 4 -10.26 3.39 -0.84
C TYR A 4 -8.93 2.64 -0.65
N HIS A 5 -7.83 3.36 -0.42
CA HIS A 5 -6.53 2.76 -0.14
C HIS A 5 -6.47 2.13 1.27
N ALA A 6 -7.12 2.74 2.25
CA ALA A 6 -7.28 2.17 3.59
C ALA A 6 -8.15 0.90 3.58
N LEU A 7 -9.20 0.88 2.75
CA LEU A 7 -10.04 -0.30 2.54
C LEU A 7 -9.26 -1.44 1.88
N ALA A 8 -8.40 -1.13 0.90
CA ALA A 8 -7.50 -2.09 0.27
C ALA A 8 -6.53 -2.72 1.29
N LEU A 9 -5.96 -1.90 2.18
CA LEU A 9 -5.10 -2.36 3.27
C LEU A 9 -5.83 -3.25 4.27
N LEU A 10 -7.10 -2.94 4.59
CA LEU A 10 -7.96 -3.77 5.44
C LEU A 10 -8.22 -5.16 4.81
N VAL A 11 -8.51 -5.20 3.51
CA VAL A 11 -8.71 -6.45 2.77
C VAL A 11 -7.43 -7.29 2.71
N VAL A 12 -6.27 -6.64 2.54
CA VAL A 12 -4.97 -7.33 2.55
C VAL A 12 -4.63 -7.88 3.94
N GLY A 13 -4.89 -7.11 5.01
CA GLY A 13 -4.69 -7.58 6.38
C GLY A 13 -5.58 -8.77 6.74
N TRP A 14 -6.84 -8.73 6.32
CA TRP A 14 -7.80 -9.83 6.51
C TRP A 14 -7.35 -11.11 5.79
N THR A 15 -6.90 -11.00 4.55
CA THR A 15 -6.45 -12.14 3.76
C THR A 15 -5.13 -12.72 4.26
N ALA A 16 -4.22 -11.90 4.80
CA ALA A 16 -3.00 -12.37 5.45
C ALA A 16 -3.28 -13.20 6.72
N HIS A 17 -4.36 -12.89 7.45
CA HIS A 17 -4.79 -13.67 8.62
C HIS A 17 -5.39 -15.04 8.22
N GLN A 18 -6.10 -15.11 7.09
CA GLN A 18 -6.74 -16.34 6.60
C GLN A 18 -5.74 -17.37 6.05
N TYR A 19 -4.55 -16.94 5.61
CA TYR A 19 -3.58 -17.79 4.91
C TYR A 19 -2.15 -17.60 5.44
N PRO A 20 -1.84 -18.09 6.66
CA PRO A 20 -0.56 -17.87 7.33
C PRO A 20 0.64 -18.56 6.66
N GLN A 21 0.41 -19.57 5.81
CA GLN A 21 1.44 -20.33 5.08
C GLN A 21 2.00 -19.57 3.87
N ALA A 22 1.29 -18.56 3.38
CA ALA A 22 1.76 -17.75 2.26
C ALA A 22 2.41 -16.46 2.74
N SER A 23 3.54 -16.13 2.10
CA SER A 23 4.31 -14.93 2.43
C SER A 23 3.65 -13.66 1.89
N PHE A 24 2.47 -13.33 2.43
CA PHE A 24 1.73 -12.09 2.20
C PHE A 24 2.34 -10.91 2.95
N HIS A 25 3.25 -11.14 3.89
CA HIS A 25 3.91 -10.10 4.68
C HIS A 25 4.61 -9.06 3.79
N ILE A 26 5.22 -9.50 2.67
CA ILE A 26 5.87 -8.61 1.70
C ILE A 26 4.85 -7.67 1.06
N ALA A 27 3.69 -8.18 0.65
CA ALA A 27 2.62 -7.36 0.12
C ALA A 27 2.12 -6.37 1.19
N GLY A 28 1.92 -6.83 2.43
CA GLY A 28 1.54 -5.98 3.57
C GLY A 28 2.49 -4.81 3.81
N TRP A 29 3.81 -5.05 3.82
CA TRP A 29 4.82 -4.00 3.96
C TRP A 29 4.82 -3.01 2.79
N LEU A 30 4.65 -3.49 1.55
CA LEU A 30 4.54 -2.63 0.37
C LEU A 30 3.31 -1.72 0.44
N PHE A 31 2.16 -2.24 0.86
CA PHE A 31 0.98 -1.41 1.07
C PHE A 31 1.15 -0.41 2.21
N LEU A 32 1.79 -0.80 3.32
CA LEU A 32 2.01 0.09 4.46
C LEU A 32 2.97 1.24 4.11
N ALA A 33 4.10 0.92 3.46
CA ALA A 33 5.03 1.93 2.95
C ALA A 33 4.38 2.82 1.89
N GLY A 34 3.60 2.24 0.98
CA GLY A 34 2.80 2.96 -0.02
C GLY A 34 1.85 3.95 0.64
N LEU A 35 1.11 3.53 1.69
CA LEU A 35 0.19 4.39 2.43
C LEU A 35 0.91 5.56 3.10
N LEU A 36 2.01 5.29 3.80
CA LEU A 36 2.76 6.33 4.51
C LEU A 36 3.33 7.37 3.55
N LEU A 37 3.96 6.95 2.45
CA LEU A 37 4.54 7.87 1.47
C LEU A 37 3.47 8.63 0.70
N PHE A 38 2.40 7.95 0.30
CA PHE A 38 1.31 8.55 -0.47
C PHE A 38 0.49 9.54 0.37
N SER A 39 -0.03 9.08 1.51
CA SER A 39 -0.88 9.89 2.39
C SER A 39 -0.08 10.92 3.19
N GLY A 40 1.10 10.54 3.67
CA GLY A 40 1.99 11.44 4.40
C GLY A 40 2.43 12.62 3.54
N SER A 41 2.83 12.38 2.28
CA SER A 41 3.20 13.48 1.37
C SER A 41 2.06 14.46 1.12
N LEU A 42 0.82 13.97 0.95
CA LEU A 42 -0.36 14.82 0.76
C LEU A 42 -0.73 15.61 2.02
N TYR A 43 -0.62 15.00 3.21
CA TYR A 43 -0.88 15.72 4.47
C TYR A 43 0.16 16.83 4.69
N VAL A 44 1.44 16.53 4.49
CA VAL A 44 2.49 17.55 4.63
C VAL A 44 2.30 18.64 3.57
N LEU A 45 1.98 18.29 2.32
CA LEU A 45 1.66 19.28 1.28
C LEU A 45 0.48 20.18 1.67
N ALA A 46 -0.60 19.61 2.21
CA ALA A 46 -1.80 20.35 2.60
C ALA A 46 -1.56 21.27 3.80
N LEU A 47 -0.72 20.85 4.76
CA LEU A 47 -0.44 21.61 5.98
C LEU A 47 0.68 22.65 5.81
N SER A 48 1.71 22.34 5.03
CA SER A 48 2.91 23.18 4.88
C SER A 48 2.98 23.95 3.56
N GLY A 49 2.19 23.55 2.55
CA GLY A 49 2.27 24.12 1.21
C GLY A 49 3.52 23.73 0.41
N VAL A 50 4.37 22.82 0.91
CA VAL A 50 5.64 22.43 0.26
C VAL A 50 5.36 21.56 -0.97
N ARG A 51 5.25 22.20 -2.13
CA ARG A 51 4.84 21.60 -3.42
C ARG A 51 5.73 20.47 -3.93
N TRP A 52 7.03 20.49 -3.60
CA TRP A 52 7.96 19.46 -4.05
C TRP A 52 7.65 18.06 -3.47
N LEU A 53 7.01 18.01 -2.29
CA LEU A 53 6.57 16.73 -1.69
C LEU A 53 5.48 16.04 -2.51
N GLY A 54 4.79 16.74 -3.41
CA GLY A 54 3.89 16.11 -4.39
C GLY A 54 4.62 15.15 -5.34
N ALA A 55 5.93 15.30 -5.53
CA ALA A 55 6.75 14.35 -6.30
C ALA A 55 7.01 13.03 -5.55
N ILE A 56 6.78 12.98 -4.24
CA ILE A 56 6.89 11.76 -3.42
C ILE A 56 5.62 10.90 -3.55
N THR A 57 4.48 11.52 -3.81
CA THR A 57 3.18 10.85 -3.99
C THR A 57 3.21 9.72 -5.04
N PRO A 58 3.79 9.87 -6.25
CA PRO A 58 3.87 8.77 -7.22
C PRO A 58 4.71 7.57 -6.74
N LEU A 59 5.73 7.77 -5.89
CA LEU A 59 6.48 6.64 -5.29
C LEU A 59 5.57 5.77 -4.41
N GLY A 60 4.67 6.40 -3.64
CA GLY A 60 3.66 5.68 -2.87
C GLY A 60 2.71 4.87 -3.77
N GLY A 61 2.35 5.41 -4.94
CA GLY A 61 1.55 4.70 -5.95
C GLY A 61 2.26 3.49 -6.55
N VAL A 62 3.55 3.59 -6.83
CA VAL A 62 4.38 2.47 -7.32
C VAL A 62 4.46 1.35 -6.29
N LEU A 63 4.63 1.70 -5.00
CA LEU A 63 4.61 0.73 -3.90
C LEU A 63 3.26 0.01 -3.79
N PHE A 64 2.16 0.71 -4.00
CA PHE A 64 0.84 0.08 -4.05
C PHE A 64 0.70 -0.90 -5.21
N LEU A 65 1.15 -0.54 -6.42
CA LEU A 65 1.14 -1.45 -7.57
C LEU A 65 2.00 -2.70 -7.32
N ALA A 66 3.18 -2.52 -6.73
CA ALA A 66 4.06 -3.63 -6.34
C ALA A 66 3.41 -4.54 -5.29
N GLY A 67 2.73 -3.96 -4.29
CA GLY A 67 1.98 -4.69 -3.28
C GLY A 67 0.90 -5.58 -3.89
N TRP A 68 0.12 -5.05 -4.83
CA TRP A 68 -0.89 -5.81 -5.57
C TRP A 68 -0.29 -6.94 -6.43
N ALA A 69 0.84 -6.69 -7.11
CA ALA A 69 1.50 -7.70 -7.91
C ALA A 69 2.01 -8.88 -7.07
N VAL A 70 2.63 -8.59 -5.91
CA VAL A 70 3.08 -9.61 -4.95
C VAL A 70 1.88 -10.37 -4.37
N PHE A 71 0.81 -9.67 -4.01
CA PHE A 71 -0.41 -10.27 -3.49
C PHE A 71 -1.04 -11.24 -4.48
N ALA A 72 -1.25 -10.82 -5.72
CA ALA A 72 -1.82 -11.64 -6.79
C ALA A 72 -0.95 -12.88 -7.05
N ARG A 73 0.38 -12.73 -7.11
CA ARG A 73 1.32 -13.85 -7.29
C ARG A 73 1.22 -14.88 -6.16
N GLN A 74 1.06 -14.45 -4.92
CA GLN A 74 0.92 -15.37 -3.79
C GLN A 74 -0.45 -16.06 -3.73
N CYS A 75 -1.51 -15.36 -4.18
CA CYS A 75 -2.83 -15.97 -4.34
C CYS A 75 -2.81 -17.08 -5.38
N TRP A 76 -2.17 -16.86 -6.53
CA TRP A 76 -1.99 -17.87 -7.58
C TRP A 76 -1.20 -19.11 -7.14
N LYS A 77 -0.25 -18.95 -6.21
CA LYS A 77 0.54 -20.07 -5.68
C LYS A 77 -0.21 -20.92 -4.66
N GLN A 78 -1.34 -20.45 -4.16
CA GLN A 78 -2.15 -21.13 -3.15
C GLN A 78 -3.43 -21.77 -3.69
N GLN A 79 -3.76 -21.54 -4.97
CA GLN A 79 -4.69 -22.38 -5.71
C GLN A 79 -4.02 -23.70 -6.11
#